data_AF-A0A1A6FXJ4-F1
#
_entry.id   AF-A0A1A6FXJ4-F1
#
_cell.length_a   1.000
_cell.length_b   1.000
_cell.length_c   1.000
_cell.angle_alpha   90.00
_cell.angle_beta   90.00
_cell.angle_gamma   90.00
#
_symmetry.space_group_name_H-M   'P 1'
#
loop_
_entity.id
_entity.type
_entity.pdbx_description
1 polymer ?
#
loop_
_entity_poly.entity_id
_entity_poly.type
_entity_poly.pdbx_seq_one_letter_code
_entity_poly.pdbx_strand_id
1 'polypeptide(L)' 'MPGPMCLIENVKGHLRPNQKALEILSAIKQPVVVVAIVGLYRTGKSYLMNKLAGKN' A
#
# COMPACT_ATOMS: atom_id res chain seq x y z
N MET A 1 -3.38 10.37 -6.17
CA MET A 1 -3.60 9.92 -4.78
C MET A 1 -2.77 10.78 -3.84
N PRO A 2 -3.36 11.31 -2.75
CA PRO A 2 -2.70 12.27 -1.86
C PRO A 2 -1.51 11.70 -1.06
N GLY A 3 -1.38 10.38 -0.95
CA GLY A 3 -0.29 9.71 -0.24
C GLY A 3 -0.54 8.20 -0.13
N PRO A 4 0.39 7.45 0.49
CA PRO A 4 0.15 6.05 0.82
C PRO A 4 -1.04 5.93 1.78
N MET A 5 -1.86 4.90 1.60
CA MET A 5 -2.99 4.57 2.47
C MET A 5 -2.86 3.10 2.90
N CYS A 6 -3.14 2.81 4.17
CA CYS A 6 -3.16 1.43 4.65
C CYS A 6 -4.30 0.66 3.98
N LEU A 7 -4.02 -0.50 3.39
CA LEU A 7 -5.03 -1.37 2.78
C LEU A 7 -5.53 -2.43 3.77
N ILE A 8 -4.61 -3.05 4.50
CA ILE A 8 -4.91 -4.07 5.51
C ILE A 8 -4.20 -3.65 6.79
N GLU A 9 -4.99 -3.39 7.83
CA GLU A 9 -4.51 -3.03 9.16
C GLU A 9 -4.33 -4.30 10.00
N ASN A 10 -3.27 -4.34 10.78
CA ASN A 10 -3.10 -5.34 11.84
C ASN A 10 -3.43 -4.69 13.18
N VAL A 11 -4.62 -4.98 13.71
CA VAL A 11 -5.06 -4.50 15.02
C VAL A 11 -5.06 -5.67 15.98
N LYS A 12 -4.08 -5.71 16.89
CA LYS A 12 -3.94 -6.76 17.91
C LYS A 12 -3.90 -8.18 17.32
N GLY A 13 -3.23 -8.38 16.18
CA GLY A 13 -3.14 -9.67 15.50
C GLY A 13 -4.31 -9.97 14.56
N HIS A 14 -5.35 -9.13 14.55
CA HIS A 14 -6.46 -9.26 13.60
C HIS A 14 -6.22 -8.41 12.37
N LEU A 15 -6.22 -9.06 11.21
CA LEU A 15 -6.14 -8.40 9.91
C LEU A 15 -7.51 -7.87 9.53
N ARG A 16 -7.60 -6.57 9.22
CA ARG A 16 -8.85 -5.92 8.82
C ARG A 16 -8.62 -5.06 7.58
N PRO A 17 -9.49 -5.14 6.56
CA PRO A 17 -9.39 -4.26 5.41
C PRO A 17 -9.78 -2.83 5.79
N ASN A 18 -9.10 -1.85 5.21
CA ASN A 18 -9.48 -0.45 5.34
C ASN A 18 -10.53 -0.09 4.28
N GLN A 19 -11.75 0.22 4.74
CA GLN A 19 -12.89 0.47 3.84
C GLN A 19 -12.64 1.63 2.87
N LYS A 20 -11.95 2.68 3.30
CA LYS A 20 -11.60 3.84 2.46
C LYS A 20 -10.63 3.45 1.34
N ALA A 21 -9.70 2.53 1.61
CA ALA A 21 -8.80 2.02 0.59
C ALA A 21 -9.57 1.20 -0.46
N LEU A 22 -10.54 0.38 -0.03
CA LEU A 22 -11.40 -0.40 -0.93
C LEU A 22 -12.26 0.49 -1.83
N GLU A 23 -12.83 1.57 -1.29
CA GLU A 23 -13.58 2.56 -2.07
C GLU A 23 -12.71 3.14 -3.20
N ILE A 24 -11.49 3.56 -2.89
CA ILE A 24 -10.57 4.09 -3.91
C ILE A 24 -10.23 3.03 -4.95
N LEU A 25 -9.93 1.78 -4.53
CA LEU A 25 -9.63 0.69 -5.45
C LEU A 25 -10.81 0.37 -6.37
N SER A 26 -12.04 0.40 -5.85
CA SER A 26 -13.25 0.12 -6.63
C SER A 26 -13.53 1.15 -7.73
N ALA A 27 -13.04 2.37 -7.56
CA ALA A 27 -13.13 3.45 -8.54
C ALA A 27 -12.11 3.31 -9.69
N ILE A 28 -11.05 2.52 -9.51
CA ILE A 28 -10.03 2.30 -10.56
C ILE A 28 -10.55 1.24 -11.53
N LYS A 29 -10.87 1.65 -12.76
CA LYS A 29 -11.37 0.74 -13.82
C LYS A 29 -10.32 0.32 -14.84
N GLN A 30 -9.17 0.97 -14.83
CA GLN A 30 -8.07 0.65 -15.73
C GLN A 30 -7.34 -0.60 -15.23
N PRO A 31 -6.76 -1.41 -16.13
CA PRO A 31 -5.83 -2.47 -15.73
C PRO A 31 -4.68 -1.88 -14.90
N VAL A 32 -4.31 -2.57 -13.82
CA VAL A 32 -3.24 -2.13 -12.92
C VAL A 32 -2.13 -3.17 -12.83
N VAL A 33 -0.91 -2.70 -12.64
CA VAL A 33 0.23 -3.54 -12.26
C VAL A 33 0.41 -3.42 -10.74
N VAL A 34 0.40 -4.55 -10.05
CA VAL A 34 0.55 -4.59 -8.59
C VAL A 34 1.97 -5.04 -8.24
N VAL A 35 2.68 -4.21 -7.48
CA VAL A 35 4.02 -4.51 -6.95
C VAL A 35 3.93 -4.56 -5.43
N ALA A 36 4.40 -5.66 -4.83
CA ALA A 36 4.47 -5.83 -3.38
C ALA A 36 5.92 -6.09 -2.94
N ILE A 37 6.29 -5.56 -1.77
CA ILE A 37 7.62 -5.74 -1.18
C ILE A 37 7.45 -6.25 0.26
N VAL A 38 8.14 -7.34 0.57
CA VAL A 38 8.18 -7.95 1.92
C VAL A 38 9.62 -8.01 2.43
N GLY A 39 9.80 -8.11 3.74
CA GLY A 39 11.10 -8.21 4.37
C GLY A 39 11.13 -7.63 5.79
N LEU A 40 12.21 -7.94 6.53
CA LEU A 40 12.37 -7.58 7.95
C LEU A 40 12.18 -6.08 8.20
N TYR A 41 11.77 -5.72 9.41
CA TYR A 41 11.56 -4.32 9.78
C TYR A 41 12.85 -3.50 9.57
N ARG A 42 12.70 -2.26 9.07
CA ARG A 42 13.80 -1.30 8.80
C ARG A 42 14.85 -1.70 7.75
N THR A 43 14.51 -2.55 6.78
CA THR A 43 15.38 -2.88 5.62
C THR A 43 15.22 -1.95 4.40
N GLY A 44 14.73 -0.72 4.56
CA GLY A 44 14.63 0.24 3.44
C GLY A 44 13.48 -0.01 2.43
N LYS A 45 12.51 -0.89 2.75
CA LYS A 45 11.37 -1.18 1.86
C LYS A 45 10.60 0.07 1.39
N SER A 46 10.32 1.01 2.31
CA SER A 46 9.62 2.25 1.97
C SER A 46 10.44 3.16 1.05
N TYR A 47 11.77 3.19 1.22
CA TYR A 47 12.67 3.92 0.33
C TYR A 47 12.57 3.38 -1.11
N LEU A 48 12.61 2.05 -1.28
CA LEU A 48 12.45 1.43 -2.60
C LEU A 48 11.07 1.72 -3.21
N MET A 49 9.99 1.66 -2.42
CA MET A 49 8.64 2.02 -2.89
C MET A 49 8.53 3.50 -3.30
N ASN A 50 9.18 4.42 -2.57
CA ASN A 50 9.20 5.84 -2.95
C ASN A 50 9.94 6.05 -4.27
N LYS A 51 11.09 5.38 -4.47
CA LYS A 51 11.83 5.41 -5.72
C LYS A 51 11.00 4.86 -6.89
N LEU A 52 10.28 3.76 -6.71
CA LEU A 52 9.36 3.23 -7.71
C LEU A 52 8.20 4.19 -8.02
N ALA A 53 7.70 4.91 -7.02
CA ALA A 53 6.65 5.92 -7.19
C ALA A 53 7.16 7.25 -7.78
N GLY A 54 8.46 7.37 -8.09
CA GLY A 54 9.06 8.61 -8.58
C GLY A 54 9.08 9.75 -7.55
N LYS A 55 8.99 9.42 -6.26
CA LYS A 55 9.03 10.38 -5.15
C LYS A 55 10.38 10.30 -4.43
N ASN A 56 10.95 11.46 -4.06
CA ASN A 56 12.21 11.54 -3.32
C ASN A 56 11.98 11.47 -1.81
#